data_AF-A0A8J3Y1P8-F1
#
_entry.id   AF-A0A8J3Y1P8-F1
#
_cell.length_a   1.000
_cell.length_b   1.000
_cell.length_c   1.000
_cell.angle_alpha   90.00
_cell.angle_beta   90.00
_cell.angle_gamma   90.00
#
_symmetry.space_group_name_H-M   'P 1'
#
loop_
_entity.id
_entity.type
_entity.pdbx_description
1 polymer ?
#
loop_
_entity_poly.entity_id
_entity_poly.type
_entity_poly.pdbx_seq_one_letter_code
_entity_poly.pdbx_strand_id
1 'polypeptide(L)'
;MFRVIISGRFGDLDETGRASVLAASGLAFSTQGAFTHDGTLSAFTFRCQVPATPDDDEQDATRRALAALDAYGQPYDVLRVAVTDMRTIKIRRRARE
;
A
#
# COMPACT_ATOMS: atom_id res chain seq x y z
N MET A 1 -2.43 -14.15 3.01
CA MET A 1 -1.81 -13.05 2.25
C MET A 1 -2.57 -11.80 2.59
N PHE A 2 -1.86 -10.72 2.89
CA PHE A 2 -2.47 -9.44 3.19
C PHE A 2 -2.51 -8.59 1.94
N ARG A 3 -3.65 -7.95 1.70
CA ARG A 3 -3.80 -6.91 0.69
C ARG A 3 -3.88 -5.58 1.41
N VAL A 4 -2.86 -4.76 1.24
CA VAL A 4 -2.81 -3.42 1.81
C VAL A 4 -3.13 -2.42 0.70
N ILE A 5 -4.11 -1.58 0.96
CA ILE A 5 -4.51 -0.48 0.09
C ILE A 5 -4.29 0.81 0.85
N ILE A 6 -3.36 1.62 0.38
CA ILE A 6 -3.08 2.95 0.92
C ILE A 6 -3.65 3.96 -0.06
N SER A 7 -4.60 4.75 0.37
CA SER A 7 -5.19 5.85 -0.39
C SER A 7 -4.63 7.15 0.15
N GLY A 8 -4.09 7.96 -0.73
CA GLY A 8 -3.46 9.22 -0.37
C GLY A 8 -3.57 10.25 -1.48
N ARG A 9 -3.06 11.44 -1.19
CA ARG A 9 -2.87 12.52 -2.17
C ARG A 9 -1.38 12.71 -2.38
N PHE A 10 -0.96 12.83 -3.64
CA PHE A 10 0.40 13.25 -3.95
C PHE A 10 0.53 14.72 -3.56
N GLY A 11 1.59 15.05 -2.83
CA GLY A 11 1.95 16.44 -2.54
C GLY A 11 2.71 17.06 -3.70
N ASP A 12 3.79 17.78 -3.41
CA ASP A 12 4.77 18.24 -4.40
C ASP A 12 5.55 17.06 -4.99
N LEU A 13 4.91 16.34 -5.91
CA LEU A 13 5.55 15.24 -6.61
C LEU A 13 6.53 15.79 -7.64
N ASP A 14 7.82 15.65 -7.35
CA ASP A 14 8.90 15.95 -8.29
C ASP A 14 8.88 14.98 -9.48
N GLU A 15 9.55 15.34 -10.58
CA GLU A 15 9.65 14.54 -11.80
C GLU A 15 10.23 13.15 -11.55
N THR A 16 11.22 13.05 -10.65
CA THR A 16 11.80 11.76 -10.20
C THR A 16 10.74 10.87 -9.55
N GLY A 17 9.82 11.51 -8.85
CA GLY A 17 8.74 10.84 -8.17
C GLY A 17 7.63 10.35 -9.09
N ARG A 18 7.26 11.18 -10.07
CA ARG A 18 6.38 10.73 -11.16
C ARG A 18 6.98 9.54 -11.89
N ALA A 19 8.27 9.54 -12.20
CA ALA A 19 8.93 8.43 -12.88
C ALA A 19 8.87 7.12 -12.07
N SER A 20 9.09 7.19 -10.76
CA SER A 20 8.98 6.02 -9.87
C SER A 20 7.54 5.49 -9.78
N VAL A 21 6.56 6.39 -9.66
CA VAL A 21 5.13 6.04 -9.63
C VAL A 21 4.67 5.48 -10.97
N LEU A 22 5.17 6.01 -12.10
CA LEU A 22 4.91 5.50 -13.45
C LEU A 22 5.57 4.14 -13.69
N ALA A 23 6.79 3.92 -13.19
CA ALA A 23 7.46 2.64 -13.28
C ALA A 23 6.75 1.57 -12.44
N ALA A 24 6.19 1.97 -11.30
CA ALA A 24 5.38 1.14 -10.43
C ALA A 24 3.87 1.25 -10.74
N SER A 25 3.47 1.89 -11.84
CA SER A 25 2.06 2.08 -12.18
C SER A 25 1.49 0.74 -12.63
N GLY A 26 0.50 0.26 -11.90
CA GLY A 26 -0.08 -1.05 -12.13
C GLY A 26 -1.46 -1.19 -11.52
N LEU A 27 -2.33 -1.91 -12.22
CA LEU A 27 -3.66 -2.27 -11.73
C LEU A 27 -3.64 -3.56 -10.89
N ALA A 28 -2.57 -4.35 -10.98
CA ALA A 28 -2.41 -5.61 -10.27
C ALA A 28 -1.72 -5.41 -8.91
N PHE A 29 -2.16 -6.17 -7.90
CA PHE A 29 -1.43 -6.25 -6.63
C PHE A 29 -0.07 -6.91 -6.88
N SER A 30 1.00 -6.23 -6.47
CA SER A 30 2.37 -6.74 -6.60
C SER A 30 3.05 -6.78 -5.25
N THR A 31 4.04 -7.66 -5.09
CA THR A 31 4.83 -7.80 -3.85
C THR A 31 5.65 -6.56 -3.54
N GLN A 32 6.03 -5.82 -4.59
CA GLN A 32 6.71 -4.53 -4.48
C GLN A 32 5.73 -3.37 -4.21
N GLY A 33 4.43 -3.58 -4.44
CA GLY A 33 3.41 -2.54 -4.49
C GLY A 33 3.18 -2.00 -5.89
N ALA A 34 1.93 -1.64 -6.18
CA ALA A 34 1.53 -1.00 -7.41
C ALA A 34 0.81 0.31 -7.11
N PHE A 35 1.20 1.38 -7.79
CA PHE A 35 0.51 2.66 -7.69
C PHE A 35 -0.56 2.77 -8.77
N THR A 36 -1.72 3.23 -8.36
CA THR A 36 -2.76 3.70 -9.27
C THR A 36 -2.94 5.19 -9.00
N HIS A 37 -2.82 6.03 -10.02
CA HIS A 37 -3.05 7.47 -9.89
C HIS A 37 -4.34 7.86 -10.61
N ASP A 38 -5.01 8.89 -10.10
CA ASP A 38 -6.07 9.53 -10.87
C ASP A 38 -5.45 10.28 -12.08
N GLY A 39 -6.23 10.48 -13.15
CA GLY A 39 -5.76 11.20 -14.34
C GLY A 39 -5.33 12.64 -14.04
N THR A 40 -5.79 13.21 -12.93
CA THR A 40 -5.38 14.53 -12.41
C THR A 40 -4.15 14.49 -11.50
N LEU A 41 -3.57 13.30 -11.24
CA LEU A 41 -2.44 13.07 -10.31
C LEU A 41 -2.64 13.65 -8.89
N SER A 42 -3.88 14.03 -8.55
CA SER A 42 -4.22 14.66 -7.27
C SER A 42 -4.54 13.64 -6.18
N ALA A 43 -4.70 12.38 -6.53
CA ALA A 43 -4.93 11.28 -5.61
C ALA A 43 -4.24 10.03 -6.14
N PHE A 44 -3.76 9.21 -5.22
CA PHE A 44 -3.16 7.93 -5.53
C PHE A 44 -3.69 6.84 -4.61
N THR A 45 -3.68 5.64 -5.16
CA THR A 45 -3.97 4.42 -4.44
C THR A 45 -2.79 3.49 -4.61
N PHE A 46 -2.02 3.28 -3.56
CA PHE A 46 -0.98 2.28 -3.50
C PHE A 46 -1.56 0.95 -3.05
N ARG A 47 -1.32 -0.10 -3.80
CA ARG A 47 -1.82 -1.45 -3.55
C ARG A 47 -0.65 -2.39 -3.42
N CYS A 48 -0.39 -2.85 -2.20
CA CYS A 48 0.67 -3.78 -1.91
C CYS A 48 0.12 -5.14 -1.48
N GLN A 49 0.73 -6.18 -2.03
CA GLN A 49 0.46 -7.56 -1.67
C GLN A 49 1.58 -8.01 -0.73
N VAL A 50 1.25 -8.24 0.54
CA VAL A 50 2.23 -8.74 1.50
C VAL A 50 2.00 -10.23 1.70
N PRO A 51 2.98 -11.10 1.33
CA PRO A 51 2.89 -12.51 1.65
C PRO A 51 2.79 -12.63 3.16
N ALA A 52 1.67 -13.20 3.60
CA ALA A 52 1.42 -13.41 5.01
C ALA A 52 2.24 -14.63 5.45
N THR A 53 3.00 -14.52 6.52
CA THR A 53 3.56 -15.67 7.25
C THR A 53 2.64 -16.01 8.42
N PRO A 54 2.66 -17.22 8.99
CA PRO A 54 1.76 -17.58 10.10
C PRO A 54 1.97 -16.74 11.37
N ASP A 55 3.09 -16.02 11.47
CA ASP A 55 3.44 -15.13 12.59
C ASP A 55 3.16 -13.65 12.29
N ASP A 56 2.91 -13.30 11.02
CA ASP A 56 2.59 -11.92 10.62
C ASP A 56 1.13 -11.57 10.95
N ASP A 57 0.95 -10.45 11.63
CA ASP A 57 -0.33 -9.78 11.87
C ASP A 57 -0.60 -8.63 10.88
N GLU A 58 -1.80 -8.04 10.94
CA GLU A 58 -2.16 -6.85 10.14
C GLU A 58 -1.20 -5.66 10.39
N GLN A 59 -0.63 -5.56 11.59
CA GLN A 59 0.37 -4.54 11.95
C GLN A 59 1.68 -4.74 11.17
N ASP A 60 2.17 -5.98 11.05
CA ASP A 60 3.37 -6.30 10.26
C ASP A 60 3.13 -6.09 8.77
N ALA A 61 1.95 -6.46 8.27
CA ALA A 61 1.55 -6.18 6.91
C ALA A 61 1.51 -4.67 6.63
N THR A 62 0.95 -3.88 7.56
CA THR A 62 0.95 -2.41 7.49
C THR A 62 2.37 -1.87 7.48
N ARG A 63 3.23 -2.34 8.38
CA ARG A 63 4.62 -1.89 8.51
C ARG A 63 5.43 -2.21 7.25
N ARG A 64 5.25 -3.38 6.65
CA ARG A 64 5.89 -3.75 5.37
C ARG A 64 5.36 -2.92 4.20
N ALA A 65 4.05 -2.67 4.15
CA ALA A 65 3.48 -1.81 3.12
C ALA A 65 3.96 -0.36 3.25
N LEU A 66 4.07 0.15 4.48
CA LEU A 66 4.64 1.48 4.76
C LEU A 66 6.13 1.51 4.44
N ALA A 67 6.92 0.49 4.78
CA ALA A 67 8.33 0.42 4.43
C ALA A 67 8.55 0.37 2.92
N ALA A 68 7.70 -0.37 2.18
CA ALA A 68 7.71 -0.36 0.73
C ALA A 68 7.36 1.03 0.18
N LEU A 69 6.35 1.69 0.76
CA LEU A 69 5.95 3.05 0.39
C LEU A 69 7.05 4.09 0.70
N ASP A 70 7.71 3.97 1.85
CA ASP A 70 8.83 4.81 2.30
C ASP A 70 10.07 4.63 1.42
N ALA A 71 10.33 3.41 0.94
CA ALA A 71 11.40 3.14 -0.01
C ALA A 71 11.25 3.88 -1.35
N TYR A 72 10.02 4.29 -1.72
CA TYR A 72 9.80 5.16 -2.88
C TYR A 72 10.17 6.63 -2.60
N GLY A 73 10.34 7.01 -1.33
CA GLY A 73 10.83 8.34 -0.90
C GLY A 73 9.98 9.51 -1.39
N GLN A 74 8.69 9.26 -1.66
CA GLN A 74 7.80 10.25 -2.26
C GLN A 74 7.19 11.17 -1.18
N PRO A 75 7.03 12.48 -1.46
CA PRO A 75 6.16 13.32 -0.65
C PRO A 75 4.70 12.94 -0.89
N TYR A 76 4.12 12.20 0.04
CA TYR A 76 2.73 11.77 0.00
C TYR A 76 1.98 12.14 1.28
N ASP A 77 0.69 12.45 1.13
CA ASP A 77 -0.25 12.60 2.23
C ASP A 77 -1.11 11.33 2.31
N VAL A 78 -0.92 10.53 3.37
CA VAL A 78 -1.71 9.31 3.58
C VAL A 78 -3.03 9.69 4.22
N LEU A 79 -4.12 9.63 3.45
CA LEU A 79 -5.46 9.84 3.99
C LEU A 79 -5.99 8.59 4.69
N ARG A 80 -5.73 7.41 4.12
CA ARG A 80 -6.32 6.15 4.60
C ARG A 80 -5.45 4.95 4.27
N VAL A 81 -5.22 4.10 5.26
CA VAL A 81 -4.66 2.76 5.08
C VAL A 81 -5.77 1.74 5.35
N ALA A 82 -6.01 0.87 4.38
CA ALA A 82 -6.94 -0.25 4.48
C ALA A 82 -6.15 -1.54 4.30
N VAL A 83 -5.96 -2.28 5.39
CA VAL A 83 -5.42 -3.63 5.34
C VAL A 83 -6.58 -4.60 5.26
N THR A 84 -6.48 -5.54 4.33
CA THR A 84 -7.41 -6.65 4.18
C THR A 84 -6.61 -7.93 4.28
N ASP A 85 -6.74 -8.62 5.40
CA ASP A 85 -6.21 -9.97 5.49
C ASP A 85 -7.13 -10.94 4.74
N MET A 86 -6.60 -11.59 3.71
CA MET A 86 -7.36 -12.59 2.97
C MET A 86 -7.58 -13.88 3.78
N ARG A 87 -6.89 -14.07 4.92
CA ARG A 87 -7.09 -15.23 5.80
C ARG A 87 -8.28 -15.02 6.75
N THR A 88 -8.52 -13.81 7.23
CA THR A 88 -9.64 -13.43 8.10
C THR A 88 -10.98 -13.41 7.38
N ILE A 89 -10.98 -13.33 6.04
CA ILE A 89 -12.21 -13.47 5.22
C ILE A 89 -12.94 -14.81 5.51
N LYS A 90 -12.29 -15.80 6.15
CA LYS A 90 -12.97 -17.03 6.58
C LYS A 90 -13.23 -17.18 8.07
N ILE A 91 -12.48 -16.57 8.99
CA ILE A 91 -12.73 -16.79 10.44
C ILE A 91 -12.41 -15.53 11.22
N ARG A 92 -13.42 -15.04 11.95
CA ARG A 92 -13.25 -14.05 13.02
C ARG A 92 -12.16 -14.50 13.98
N ARG A 93 -11.13 -13.68 14.17
CA ARG A 93 -10.50 -13.59 15.48
C ARG A 93 -10.03 -12.17 15.72
N ARG A 94 -10.78 -11.47 16.58
CA ARG A 94 -10.26 -10.36 17.36
C ARG A 94 -9.11 -10.92 18.21
N ALA A 95 -7.97 -10.27 18.18
CA ALA A 95 -6.99 -10.30 19.25
C ALA A 95 -6.50 -8.87 19.50
N ARG A 96 -7.36 -8.12 20.20
CA ARG A 96 -6.94 -7.26 21.31
C ARG A 96 -6.59 -8.28 22.42
N GLU A 97 -5.51 -8.24 23.19
CA GLU A 97 -4.85 -7.17 23.93
C GLU A 97 -3.42 -7.59 24.29
#